data_AF-A0A4Q5RRL9-F1
#
_entry.id   AF-A0A4Q5RRL9-F1
#
_cell.length_a   1.000
_cell.length_b   1.000
_cell.length_c   1.000
_cell.angle_alpha   90.00
_cell.angle_beta   90.00
_cell.angle_gamma   90.00
#
_symmetry.space_group_name_H-M   'P 1'
#
loop_
_entity.id
_entity.type
_entity.pdbx_description
1 polymer ?
#
loop_
_entity_poly.entity_id
_entity_poly.type
_entity_poly.pdbx_seq_one_letter_code
_entity_poly.pdbx_strand_id
1 'polypeptide(L)'
;KESVEAQCEGKQQKEAKVYLRNKLQSAQWFIDAIRQRETNMLQVMKTIVKLQYEYFREGDIRLLKPMILKNVADMVSLDISTISRITSNKYAETSFGTLLLKDLFTEGLVNEKGESTSNRVIQSTIEEVIKLEDKKHPLTDQQLVTILAEKGYSIARRTVAKYRELLQIPVAHLRGIWS
;
A
#
# COMPACT_ATOMS: atom_id res chain seq x y z
N LYS A 1 -56.09 -26.27 32.77
CA LYS A 1 -55.67 -24.91 32.38
C LYS A 1 -54.29 -24.59 32.99
N GLU A 2 -54.10 -24.78 34.30
CA GLU A 2 -52.81 -24.61 34.99
C GLU A 2 -51.64 -25.46 34.43
N SER A 3 -51.91 -26.69 33.97
CA SER A 3 -50.88 -27.57 33.40
C SER A 3 -50.35 -27.12 32.03
N VAL A 4 -51.10 -26.31 31.28
CA VAL A 4 -50.70 -25.77 29.97
C VAL A 4 -49.94 -24.46 30.14
N GLU A 5 -50.32 -23.63 31.12
CA GLU A 5 -49.61 -22.39 31.46
C GLU A 5 -48.20 -22.68 31.99
N ALA A 6 -48.04 -23.65 32.90
CA ALA A 6 -46.73 -24.06 33.41
C ALA A 6 -45.80 -24.63 32.31
N GLN A 7 -46.36 -25.32 31.30
CA GLN A 7 -45.60 -25.81 30.15
C GLN A 7 -45.16 -24.67 29.20
N CYS A 8 -45.98 -23.64 29.02
CA CYS A 8 -45.64 -22.45 28.22
C CYS A 8 -44.54 -21.61 28.89
N GLU A 9 -44.61 -21.40 30.21
CA GLU A 9 -43.58 -20.65 30.95
C GLU A 9 -42.22 -21.35 30.92
N GLY A 10 -42.17 -22.68 31.11
CA GLY A 10 -40.94 -23.45 31.02
C GLY A 10 -40.30 -23.44 29.62
N LYS A 11 -41.13 -23.30 28.58
CA LYS A 11 -40.68 -23.18 27.18
C LYS A 11 -40.11 -21.78 26.89
N GLN A 12 -40.78 -20.72 27.37
CA GLN A 12 -40.30 -19.34 27.28
C GLN A 12 -38.98 -19.13 28.06
N GLN A 13 -38.83 -19.73 29.24
CA GLN A 13 -37.57 -19.67 29.99
C GLN A 13 -36.42 -20.41 29.28
N LYS A 14 -36.70 -21.53 28.60
CA LYS A 14 -35.71 -22.23 27.77
C LYS A 14 -35.30 -21.38 26.56
N GLU A 15 -36.25 -20.77 25.87
CA GLU A 15 -35.98 -19.87 24.74
C GLU A 15 -35.17 -18.65 25.16
N ALA A 16 -35.49 -18.03 26.31
CA ALA A 16 -34.73 -16.91 26.87
C ALA A 16 -33.28 -17.30 27.22
N LYS A 17 -33.06 -18.49 27.81
CA LYS A 17 -31.71 -19.01 28.10
C LYS A 17 -30.90 -19.26 26.83
N VAL A 18 -31.52 -19.81 25.78
CA VAL A 18 -30.87 -20.02 24.48
C VAL A 18 -30.51 -18.68 23.83
N TYR A 19 -31.42 -17.70 23.87
CA TYR A 19 -31.17 -16.35 23.37
C TYR A 19 -29.97 -15.68 24.06
N LEU A 20 -29.94 -15.72 25.39
CA LEU A 20 -28.83 -15.16 26.18
C LEU A 20 -27.50 -15.85 25.85
N ARG A 21 -27.50 -17.18 25.73
CA ARG A 21 -26.32 -17.94 25.34
C ARG A 21 -25.81 -17.54 23.95
N ASN A 22 -26.70 -17.38 22.98
CA ASN A 22 -26.35 -16.95 21.62
C ASN A 22 -25.77 -15.52 21.60
N LYS A 23 -26.32 -14.61 22.42
CA LYS A 23 -25.79 -13.25 22.57
C LYS A 23 -24.41 -13.24 23.20
N LEU A 24 -24.17 -14.04 24.25
CA LEU A 24 -22.85 -14.20 24.85
C LEU A 24 -21.83 -14.79 23.86
N GLN A 25 -22.22 -15.81 23.10
CA GLN A 25 -21.34 -16.39 22.08
C GLN A 25 -21.00 -15.38 20.97
N SER A 26 -21.98 -14.58 20.55
CA SER A 26 -21.78 -13.53 19.55
C SER A 26 -20.84 -12.44 20.06
N ALA A 27 -20.98 -12.04 21.33
CA ALA A 27 -20.09 -11.08 21.98
C ALA A 27 -18.65 -11.63 22.09
N GLN A 28 -18.50 -12.90 22.50
CA GLN A 28 -17.19 -13.54 22.59
C GLN A 28 -16.52 -13.61 21.21
N TRP A 29 -17.23 -14.08 20.19
CA TRP A 29 -16.74 -14.11 18.81
C TRP A 29 -16.31 -12.73 18.33
N PHE A 30 -17.07 -11.69 18.65
CA PHE A 30 -16.74 -10.33 18.27
C PHE A 30 -15.44 -9.84 18.92
N ILE A 31 -15.23 -10.13 20.21
CA ILE A 31 -13.97 -9.83 20.92
C ILE A 31 -12.80 -10.56 20.27
N ASP A 32 -12.96 -11.84 19.97
CA ASP A 32 -11.92 -12.65 19.36
C ASP A 32 -11.60 -12.16 17.93
N ALA A 33 -12.61 -11.73 17.17
CA ALA A 33 -12.43 -11.12 15.86
C ALA A 33 -11.65 -9.80 15.93
N ILE A 34 -11.88 -8.97 16.95
CA ILE A 34 -11.10 -7.74 17.19
C ILE A 34 -9.64 -8.08 17.48
N ARG A 35 -9.39 -9.03 18.38
CA ARG A 35 -8.03 -9.48 18.73
C ARG A 35 -7.28 -10.05 17.54
N GLN A 36 -7.97 -10.85 16.71
CA GLN A 36 -7.39 -11.40 15.49
C GLN A 36 -7.05 -10.29 14.49
N ARG A 37 -7.93 -9.30 14.33
CA ARG A 37 -7.68 -8.14 13.45
C ARG A 37 -6.45 -7.34 13.91
N GLU A 38 -6.30 -7.11 15.21
CA GLU A 38 -5.14 -6.41 15.78
C GLU A 38 -3.85 -7.21 15.54
N THR A 39 -3.88 -8.52 15.80
CA THR A 39 -2.73 -9.41 15.60
C THR A 39 -2.30 -9.43 14.13
N ASN A 40 -3.24 -9.59 13.21
CA ASN A 40 -2.96 -9.59 11.77
C ASN A 40 -2.40 -8.24 11.32
N MET A 41 -2.96 -7.12 11.80
CA MET A 41 -2.45 -5.79 11.49
C MET A 41 -1.00 -5.61 11.93
N LEU A 42 -0.68 -6.05 13.15
CA LEU A 42 0.68 -5.97 13.68
C LEU A 42 1.66 -6.83 12.89
N GLN A 43 1.27 -8.06 12.53
CA GLN A 43 2.09 -8.94 11.69
C GLN A 43 2.35 -8.35 10.31
N VAL A 44 1.32 -7.82 9.66
CA VAL A 44 1.43 -7.14 8.36
C VAL A 44 2.37 -5.95 8.45
N MET A 45 2.22 -5.10 9.46
CA MET A 45 3.09 -3.94 9.65
C MET A 45 4.54 -4.31 9.91
N LYS A 46 4.81 -5.31 10.76
CA LYS A 46 6.16 -5.80 11.01
C LYS A 46 6.82 -6.30 9.72
N THR A 47 6.06 -7.02 8.89
CA THR A 47 6.54 -7.50 7.59
C THR A 47 6.84 -6.35 6.64
N ILE A 48 5.95 -5.35 6.54
CA ILE A 48 6.16 -4.17 5.71
C ILE A 48 7.42 -3.42 6.14
N VAL A 49 7.59 -3.14 7.43
CA VAL A 49 8.76 -2.43 7.96
C VAL A 49 10.04 -3.23 7.71
N LYS A 50 9.99 -4.56 7.84
CA LYS A 50 11.14 -5.43 7.55
C LYS A 50 11.56 -5.37 6.07
N LEU A 51 10.59 -5.38 5.16
CA LEU A 51 10.86 -5.30 3.72
C LEU A 51 11.36 -3.90 3.30
N GLN A 52 10.85 -2.85 3.96
CA GLN A 52 11.15 -1.45 3.67
C GLN A 52 12.09 -0.82 4.71
N TYR A 53 13.00 -1.60 5.28
CA TYR A 53 13.80 -1.18 6.43
C TYR A 53 14.59 0.11 6.19
N GLU A 54 15.24 0.24 5.03
CA GLU A 54 16.03 1.42 4.67
C GLU A 54 15.16 2.68 4.55
N TYR A 55 13.99 2.57 3.88
CA TYR A 55 13.01 3.64 3.78
C TYR A 55 12.52 4.12 5.15
N PHE A 56 12.13 3.20 6.06
CA PHE A 56 11.67 3.58 7.39
C PHE A 56 12.78 4.13 8.30
N ARG A 57 14.04 3.80 8.04
CA ARG A 57 15.18 4.30 8.81
C ARG A 57 15.58 5.73 8.42
N GLU A 58 15.59 6.03 7.12
CA GLU A 58 16.09 7.32 6.61
C GLU A 58 14.97 8.29 6.20
N GLY A 59 13.81 7.77 5.84
CA GLY A 59 12.67 8.57 5.34
C GLY A 59 12.79 9.01 3.88
N ASP A 60 13.87 8.65 3.18
CA ASP A 60 14.04 8.96 1.76
C ASP A 60 13.25 7.97 0.88
N ILE A 61 12.33 8.51 0.09
CA ILE A 61 11.49 7.75 -0.84
C ILE A 61 12.29 6.97 -1.88
N ARG A 62 13.51 7.39 -2.20
CA ARG A 62 14.43 6.71 -3.13
C ARG A 62 14.86 5.34 -2.64
N LEU A 63 14.80 5.10 -1.33
CA LEU A 63 15.11 3.84 -0.69
C LEU A 63 13.91 2.88 -0.62
N LEU A 64 12.75 3.29 -1.15
CA LEU A 64 11.55 2.45 -1.19
C LEU A 64 11.72 1.32 -2.21
N LYS A 65 11.79 0.10 -1.70
CA LYS A 65 11.97 -1.11 -2.49
C LYS A 65 10.64 -1.53 -3.13
N PRO A 66 10.64 -2.09 -4.34
CA PRO A 66 9.44 -2.69 -4.92
C PRO A 66 8.86 -3.77 -4.01
N MET A 67 7.57 -3.65 -3.74
CA MET A 67 6.85 -4.58 -2.87
C MET A 67 5.42 -4.70 -3.37
N ILE A 68 5.01 -5.92 -3.71
CA ILE A 68 3.63 -6.23 -4.10
C ILE A 68 2.89 -6.89 -2.94
N LEU A 69 1.55 -6.79 -2.95
CA LEU A 69 0.71 -7.38 -1.90
C LEU A 69 0.99 -8.88 -1.68
N LYS A 70 1.33 -9.60 -2.76
CA LYS A 70 1.69 -11.02 -2.71
C LYS A 70 2.91 -11.28 -1.81
N ASN A 71 3.93 -10.40 -1.84
CA ASN A 71 5.13 -10.61 -1.01
C ASN A 71 4.79 -10.62 0.49
N VAL A 72 3.92 -9.70 0.90
CA VAL A 72 3.48 -9.63 2.30
C VAL A 72 2.54 -10.80 2.62
N ALA A 73 1.57 -11.08 1.75
CA ALA A 73 0.62 -12.18 1.88
C ALA A 73 1.31 -13.53 2.11
N ASP A 74 2.33 -13.85 1.31
CA ASP A 74 3.10 -15.09 1.41
C ASP A 74 3.86 -15.18 2.76
N MET A 75 4.43 -14.06 3.23
CA MET A 75 5.18 -14.02 4.49
C MET A 75 4.32 -14.14 5.75
N VAL A 76 3.09 -13.59 5.73
CA VAL A 76 2.17 -13.68 6.88
C VAL A 76 1.13 -14.79 6.73
N SER A 77 1.17 -15.54 5.63
CA SER A 77 0.20 -16.60 5.30
C SER A 77 -1.27 -16.13 5.34
N LEU A 78 -1.52 -14.93 4.80
CA LEU A 78 -2.87 -14.36 4.66
C LEU A 78 -3.22 -14.18 3.18
N ASP A 79 -4.52 -14.16 2.87
CA ASP A 79 -4.98 -13.92 1.51
C ASP A 79 -4.65 -12.48 1.04
N ILE A 80 -4.36 -12.33 -0.26
CA ILE A 80 -4.02 -11.03 -0.88
C ILE A 80 -5.15 -10.01 -0.65
N SER A 81 -6.41 -10.43 -0.71
CA SER A 81 -7.57 -9.56 -0.46
C SER A 81 -7.62 -9.08 0.99
N THR A 82 -7.12 -9.89 1.94
CA THR A 82 -7.03 -9.52 3.36
C THR A 82 -5.99 -8.43 3.55
N ILE A 83 -4.80 -8.58 2.96
CA ILE A 83 -3.75 -7.55 3.01
C ILE A 83 -4.25 -6.24 2.38
N SER A 84 -4.86 -6.33 1.20
CA SER A 84 -5.41 -5.17 0.49
C SER A 84 -6.43 -4.40 1.34
N ARG A 85 -7.35 -5.10 2.01
CA ARG A 85 -8.34 -4.49 2.91
C ARG A 85 -7.69 -3.86 4.15
N ILE A 86 -6.70 -4.53 4.72
CA ILE A 86 -5.97 -4.03 5.89
C ILE A 86 -5.24 -2.73 5.55
N THR A 87 -4.60 -2.64 4.39
CA THR A 87 -3.71 -1.50 4.06
C THR A 87 -4.41 -0.33 3.39
N SER A 88 -5.54 -0.54 2.69
CA SER A 88 -6.18 0.49 1.87
C SER A 88 -6.65 1.74 2.62
N ASN A 89 -7.06 1.60 3.88
CA ASN A 89 -7.58 2.70 4.72
C ASN A 89 -6.85 2.74 6.07
N LYS A 90 -5.53 2.56 6.05
CA LYS A 90 -4.69 2.64 7.24
C LYS A 90 -3.52 3.56 6.97
N TYR A 91 -3.25 4.39 7.96
CA TYR A 91 -2.16 5.34 7.96
C TYR A 91 -1.21 4.98 9.09
N ALA A 92 0.08 5.16 8.84
CA ALA A 92 1.11 5.06 9.86
C ALA A 92 1.73 6.43 10.08
N GLU A 93 1.92 6.79 11.34
CA GLU A 93 2.70 7.96 11.72
C GLU A 93 4.18 7.55 11.80
N THR A 94 5.05 8.34 11.20
CA THR A 94 6.50 8.16 11.21
C THR A 94 7.18 9.47 11.57
N SER A 95 8.48 9.43 11.85
CA SER A 95 9.29 10.61 12.19
C SER A 95 9.29 11.70 11.11
N PHE A 96 9.01 11.31 9.86
CA PHE A 96 8.97 12.20 8.70
C PHE A 96 7.54 12.46 8.20
N GLY A 97 6.51 12.07 8.96
CA GLY A 97 5.10 12.39 8.68
C GLY A 97 4.16 11.19 8.65
N THR A 98 2.91 11.45 8.25
CA THR A 98 1.88 10.41 8.12
C THR A 98 1.88 9.82 6.70
N LEU A 99 1.90 8.50 6.60
CA LEU A 99 1.90 7.78 5.32
C LEU A 99 0.69 6.85 5.20
N LEU A 100 0.12 6.77 4.00
CA LEU A 100 -0.87 5.76 3.66
C LEU A 100 -0.15 4.43 3.42
N LEU A 101 -0.57 3.34 4.07
CA LEU A 101 0.14 2.05 3.93
C LEU A 101 0.06 1.48 2.51
N LYS A 102 -1.03 1.76 1.80
CA LYS A 102 -1.21 1.34 0.41
C LYS A 102 -0.12 1.89 -0.51
N ASP A 103 0.40 3.07 -0.21
CA ASP A 103 1.42 3.75 -1.04
C ASP A 103 2.78 3.07 -1.00
N LEU A 104 3.02 2.21 -0.01
CA LEU A 104 4.24 1.41 0.09
C LEU A 104 4.24 0.23 -0.89
N PHE A 105 3.07 -0.12 -1.45
CA PHE A 105 2.95 -1.20 -2.42
C PHE A 105 3.16 -0.67 -3.83
N THR A 106 4.42 -0.57 -4.22
CA THR A 106 4.80 -0.14 -5.55
C THR A 106 5.24 -1.33 -6.39
N GLU A 107 4.72 -1.41 -7.60
CA GLU A 107 5.35 -2.19 -8.66
C GLU A 107 6.74 -1.60 -8.94
N GLY A 108 7.67 -2.48 -9.33
CA GLY A 108 9.00 -2.06 -9.69
C GLY A 108 9.57 -2.86 -10.83
N LEU A 109 10.60 -2.29 -11.43
CA LEU A 109 11.38 -2.90 -12.50
C LEU A 109 12.70 -3.39 -11.89
N VAL A 110 13.11 -4.58 -12.32
CA VAL A 110 14.43 -5.10 -11.99
C VAL A 110 15.37 -4.62 -13.09
N ASN A 111 16.35 -3.81 -12.71
CA ASN A 111 17.39 -3.37 -13.64
C ASN A 111 18.33 -4.55 -13.98
N GLU A 112 19.10 -4.44 -15.05
CA GLU A 112 20.03 -5.49 -15.51
C GLU A 112 21.09 -5.88 -14.45
N LYS A 113 21.32 -5.01 -13.46
CA LYS A 113 22.19 -5.25 -12.31
C LYS A 113 21.54 -6.02 -11.15
N GLY A 114 20.26 -6.40 -11.28
CA GLY A 114 19.49 -7.07 -10.22
C GLY A 114 18.90 -6.13 -9.16
N GLU A 115 19.14 -4.83 -9.28
CA GLU A 115 18.56 -3.82 -8.38
C GLU A 115 17.10 -3.55 -8.74
N SER A 116 16.21 -3.72 -7.77
CA SER A 116 14.77 -3.51 -7.94
C SER A 116 14.41 -2.05 -7.59
N THR A 117 13.93 -1.29 -8.59
CA THR A 117 13.53 0.11 -8.42
C THR A 117 12.02 0.25 -8.53
N SER A 118 11.39 1.01 -7.63
CA SER A 118 9.95 1.25 -7.65
C SER A 118 9.55 2.30 -8.69
N ASN A 119 8.37 2.16 -9.28
CA ASN A 119 7.84 3.12 -10.26
C ASN A 119 7.74 4.55 -9.68
N ARG A 120 7.50 4.67 -8.37
CA ARG A 120 7.39 5.94 -7.65
C ARG A 120 8.75 6.65 -7.55
N VAL A 121 9.84 5.92 -7.37
CA VAL A 121 11.21 6.47 -7.40
C VAL A 121 11.56 6.96 -8.80
N ILE A 122 11.19 6.20 -9.83
CA ILE A 122 11.38 6.62 -11.23
C ILE A 122 10.60 7.91 -11.52
N GLN A 123 9.35 8.01 -11.08
CA GLN A 123 8.53 9.21 -11.23
C GLN A 123 9.14 10.41 -10.51
N SER A 124 9.56 10.26 -9.25
CA SER A 124 10.23 11.32 -8.48
C SER A 124 11.52 11.77 -9.17
N THR A 125 12.30 10.83 -9.70
CA THR A 125 13.54 11.13 -10.42
C THR A 125 13.25 11.90 -11.72
N ILE A 126 12.21 11.51 -12.47
CA ILE A 126 11.79 12.25 -13.68
C ILE A 126 11.42 13.69 -13.31
N GLU A 127 10.65 13.87 -12.23
CA GLU A 127 10.23 15.20 -11.76
C GLU A 127 11.45 16.06 -11.38
N GLU A 128 12.42 15.50 -10.67
CA GLU A 128 13.66 16.20 -10.29
C GLU A 128 14.51 16.58 -11.50
N VAL A 129 14.69 15.66 -12.45
CA VAL A 129 15.48 15.93 -13.67
C VAL A 129 14.82 17.05 -14.49
N ILE A 130 13.49 17.05 -14.61
CA ILE A 130 12.75 18.10 -15.31
C ILE A 130 12.79 19.42 -14.52
N LYS A 131 12.72 19.40 -13.19
CA LYS A 131 12.85 20.61 -12.36
C LYS A 131 14.20 21.31 -12.53
N LEU A 132 15.26 20.55 -12.79
CA LEU A 132 16.62 21.03 -12.99
C LEU A 132 16.98 21.29 -14.47
N GLU A 133 16.04 21.10 -15.40
CA GLU A 133 16.32 21.24 -16.83
C GLU A 133 16.50 22.71 -17.26
N ASP A 134 17.26 22.93 -18.33
CA ASP A 134 17.29 24.23 -19.00
C ASP A 134 15.95 24.45 -19.72
N LYS A 135 15.15 25.39 -19.22
CA LYS A 135 13.86 25.77 -19.79
C LYS A 135 13.93 26.26 -21.23
N LYS A 136 15.09 26.77 -21.68
CA LYS A 136 15.29 27.17 -23.08
C LYS A 136 15.50 25.96 -24.00
N HIS A 137 15.98 24.84 -23.45
CA HIS A 137 16.24 23.60 -24.17
C HIS A 137 15.67 22.40 -23.38
N PRO A 138 14.34 22.29 -23.28
CA PRO A 138 13.69 21.28 -22.47
C PRO A 138 14.02 19.87 -22.94
N LEU A 139 14.23 18.96 -22.00
CA LEU A 139 14.69 17.60 -22.26
C LEU A 139 13.61 16.77 -22.94
N THR A 140 13.93 16.16 -24.08
CA THR A 140 13.02 15.22 -24.74
C THR A 140 12.86 13.93 -23.94
N ASP A 141 11.74 13.23 -24.13
CA ASP A 141 11.51 11.92 -23.48
C ASP A 141 12.65 10.92 -23.80
N GLN A 142 13.31 11.05 -24.96
CA GLN A 142 14.46 10.23 -25.31
C GLN A 142 15.71 10.58 -24.49
N GLN A 143 15.97 11.86 -24.23
CA GLN A 143 17.07 12.29 -23.38
C GLN A 143 16.84 11.92 -21.91
N LEU A 144 15.59 12.00 -21.45
CA LEU A 144 15.21 11.51 -20.12
C LEU A 144 15.49 10.01 -19.96
N VAL A 145 15.25 9.18 -20.99
CA VAL A 145 15.64 7.76 -20.97
C VAL A 145 17.15 7.61 -20.76
N THR A 146 17.97 8.38 -21.48
CA THR A 146 19.44 8.31 -21.36
C THR A 146 19.90 8.69 -19.95
N ILE A 147 19.39 9.79 -19.40
CA ILE A 147 19.74 10.26 -18.04
C ILE A 147 19.30 9.24 -16.98
N LEU A 148 18.13 8.63 -17.16
CA LEU A 148 17.64 7.58 -16.26
C LEU A 148 18.50 6.32 -16.35
N ALA A 149 18.94 5.93 -17.55
CA ALA A 149 19.84 4.80 -17.75
C ALA A 149 21.21 5.04 -17.08
N GLU A 150 21.75 6.25 -17.14
CA GLU A 150 22.98 6.64 -16.42
C GLU A 150 22.81 6.53 -14.89
N LYS A 151 21.62 6.84 -14.38
CA LYS A 151 21.24 6.64 -12.96
C LYS A 151 20.90 5.18 -12.63
N GLY A 152 21.03 4.26 -13.58
CA GLY A 152 20.80 2.82 -13.40
C GLY A 152 19.39 2.35 -13.75
N TYR A 153 18.48 3.24 -14.16
CA TYR A 153 17.08 2.91 -14.47
C TYR A 153 16.89 2.65 -15.97
N SER A 154 16.89 1.37 -16.38
CA SER A 154 16.67 1.00 -17.78
C SER A 154 15.18 0.91 -18.08
N ILE A 155 14.62 1.94 -18.73
CA ILE A 155 13.19 1.98 -19.09
C ILE A 155 12.96 2.48 -20.52
N ALA A 156 11.88 1.99 -21.14
CA ALA A 156 11.51 2.40 -22.48
C ALA A 156 10.97 3.84 -22.52
N ARG A 157 11.18 4.53 -23.65
CA ARG A 157 10.65 5.90 -23.89
C ARG A 157 9.14 6.00 -23.66
N ARG A 158 8.36 4.99 -24.06
CA ARG A 158 6.90 4.96 -23.83
C ARG A 158 6.55 4.96 -22.34
N THR A 159 7.36 4.31 -21.51
CA THR A 159 7.20 4.29 -20.05
C THR A 159 7.49 5.65 -19.45
N VAL A 160 8.55 6.33 -19.90
CA VAL A 160 8.85 7.72 -19.52
C VAL A 160 7.69 8.66 -19.88
N ALA A 161 7.17 8.58 -21.11
CA ALA A 161 6.04 9.39 -21.55
C ALA A 161 4.79 9.15 -20.68
N LYS A 162 4.47 7.89 -20.39
CA LYS A 162 3.36 7.51 -19.49
C LYS A 162 3.53 8.10 -18.10
N TYR A 163 4.72 8.00 -17.50
CA TYR A 163 4.98 8.55 -16.16
C TYR A 163 4.94 10.07 -16.15
N ARG A 164 5.45 10.73 -17.19
CA ARG A 164 5.35 12.18 -17.37
C ARG A 164 3.89 12.65 -17.44
N GLU A 165 3.04 11.95 -18.18
CA GLU A 165 1.60 12.24 -18.26
C GLU A 165 0.89 12.06 -16.92
N LEU A 166 1.20 11.01 -16.16
CA LEU A 166 0.67 10.80 -14.81
C LEU A 166 1.05 11.94 -13.86
N LEU A 167 2.26 12.49 -14.02
CA LEU A 167 2.75 13.66 -13.28
C LEU A 167 2.21 15.00 -13.82
N GLN A 168 1.35 14.98 -14.84
CA GLN A 168 0.79 16.18 -15.48
C GLN A 168 1.86 17.13 -16.06
N ILE A 169 3.03 16.60 -16.43
CA ILE A 169 4.13 17.39 -16.99
C ILE A 169 3.96 17.48 -18.51
N PRO A 170 4.01 18.67 -19.14
CA PRO A 170 3.88 18.81 -20.60
C PRO A 170 5.02 18.14 -21.37
N VAL A 171 4.80 17.86 -22.66
CA VAL A 171 5.87 17.44 -23.58
C VAL A 171 6.93 18.52 -23.70
N ALA A 172 8.17 18.12 -24.01
CA ALA A 172 9.34 19.03 -24.05
C ALA A 172 9.07 20.32 -24.82
N HIS A 173 8.49 20.23 -26.03
CA HIS A 173 8.16 21.40 -26.85
C HIS A 173 7.25 22.42 -26.15
N LEU A 174 6.29 21.94 -25.34
CA LEU A 174 5.41 22.82 -24.59
C LEU A 174 6.11 23.39 -23.35
N ARG A 175 7.08 22.72 -22.73
CA ARG A 175 7.73 23.22 -21.50
C ARG A 175 8.56 24.48 -21.73
N GLY A 176 9.15 24.63 -22.92
CA GLY A 176 9.89 25.85 -23.29
C GLY A 176 9.00 27.07 -23.57
N ILE A 177 7.70 26.87 -23.82
CA ILE A 177 6.75 27.95 -24.17
C ILE A 177 6.16 28.61 -22.90
N TRP A 178 6.14 27.89 -21.77
CA TRP A 178 5.52 28.33 -20.51
C TRP A 178 6.56 28.82 -19.48
N SER A 179 7.74 29.21 -19.97
CA SER A 179 8.86 29.71 -19.17
C SER A 179 9.01 31.21 -19.34
#